data_AF-A0A024W0J3-F1
#
_entry.id   AF-A0A024W0J3-F1
#
_cell.length_a   1.000
_cell.length_b   1.000
_cell.length_c   1.000
_cell.angle_alpha   90.00
_cell.angle_beta   90.00
_cell.angle_gamma   90.00
#
_symmetry.space_group_name_H-M   'P 1'
#
loop_
_entity.id
_entity.type
_entity.pdbx_description
1 polymer ?
#
loop_
_entity_poly.entity_id
_entity_poly.type
_entity_poly.pdbx_seq_one_letter_code
_entity_poly.pdbx_strand_id
1 'polypeptide(L)'
;MFNYESILINEDVVSEMTIEDAKKLKPYWNVQIANFKKSSKEPMFTLLQMAILLNKKDIVGYLLARRGLDINALSRNNQTALMIACDKKVPLDWIEAILKRGGDLGINIKDDYEQTALDKCNFNSKGI
;
A
#
# COMPACT_ATOMS: atom_id res chain seq x y z
N MET A 1 15.64 -21.48 -2.71
CA MET A 1 15.99 -20.54 -1.62
C MET A 1 15.94 -19.15 -2.22
N PHE A 2 15.00 -18.29 -1.81
CA PHE A 2 14.88 -16.94 -2.35
C PHE A 2 16.06 -16.10 -1.87
N ASN A 3 16.79 -15.46 -2.78
CA ASN A 3 17.92 -14.59 -2.45
C ASN A 3 17.39 -13.18 -2.16
N TYR A 4 17.50 -12.73 -0.90
CA TYR A 4 16.86 -11.51 -0.40
C TYR A 4 17.60 -10.21 -0.78
N GLU A 5 18.85 -10.29 -1.23
CA GLU A 5 19.66 -9.11 -1.59
C GLU A 5 19.35 -8.53 -2.98
N SER A 6 18.52 -9.21 -3.77
CA SER A 6 18.17 -8.80 -5.15
C SER A 6 16.67 -8.87 -5.46
N ILE A 7 15.79 -8.93 -4.44
CA ILE A 7 14.35 -9.09 -4.67
C ILE A 7 13.77 -7.82 -5.29
N LEU A 8 13.54 -7.90 -6.59
CA LEU A 8 12.56 -7.09 -7.29
C LEU A 8 11.18 -7.49 -6.78
N ILE A 9 10.68 -6.87 -5.70
CA ILE A 9 9.30 -7.12 -5.23
C ILE A 9 8.38 -6.27 -6.10
N ASN A 10 8.00 -6.83 -7.24
CA ASN A 10 7.10 -6.18 -8.20
C ASN A 10 5.66 -6.68 -8.03
N GLU A 11 4.78 -6.20 -8.91
CA GLU A 11 3.38 -6.59 -8.95
C GLU A 11 3.20 -8.12 -9.06
N ASP A 12 3.93 -8.76 -9.98
CA ASP A 12 3.87 -10.22 -10.21
C ASP A 12 4.15 -10.99 -8.92
N VAL A 13 5.24 -10.63 -8.22
CA VAL A 13 5.61 -11.27 -6.94
C VAL A 13 4.52 -11.09 -5.90
N VAL A 14 3.94 -9.89 -5.77
CA VAL A 14 2.88 -9.64 -4.76
C VAL A 14 1.57 -10.33 -5.15
N SER A 15 1.28 -10.47 -6.45
CA SER A 15 0.08 -11.11 -6.97
C SER A 15 -0.01 -12.60 -6.61
N GLU A 16 1.12 -13.30 -6.51
CA GLU A 16 1.20 -14.72 -6.14
C GLU A 16 1.62 -14.95 -4.67
N MET A 17 1.95 -13.86 -3.96
CA MET A 17 2.48 -13.90 -2.60
C MET A 17 1.57 -14.63 -1.62
N THR A 18 2.18 -15.47 -0.78
CA THR A 18 1.55 -16.08 0.39
C THR A 18 1.83 -15.29 1.67
N ILE A 19 1.11 -15.58 2.76
CA ILE A 19 1.41 -15.00 4.09
C ILE A 19 2.84 -15.32 4.54
N GLU A 20 3.37 -16.49 4.18
CA GLU A 20 4.73 -16.89 4.56
C GLU A 20 5.79 -16.05 3.82
N ASP A 21 5.52 -15.68 2.58
CA ASP A 21 6.38 -14.77 1.84
C ASP A 21 6.31 -13.36 2.43
N ALA A 22 5.09 -12.88 2.76
CA ALA A 22 4.91 -11.60 3.44
C ALA A 22 5.66 -11.53 4.78
N LYS A 23 5.72 -12.63 5.56
CA LYS A 23 6.54 -12.70 6.79
C LYS A 23 8.02 -12.49 6.51
N LYS A 24 8.57 -13.17 5.50
CA LYS A 24 9.99 -13.08 5.14
C LYS A 24 10.37 -11.68 4.66
N LEU A 25 9.41 -10.96 4.08
CA LEU A 25 9.58 -9.57 3.64
C LEU A 25 9.44 -8.53 4.76
N LYS A 26 9.36 -8.93 6.04
CA LYS A 26 9.23 -7.98 7.16
C LYS A 26 10.23 -6.82 7.16
N PRO A 27 11.52 -7.01 6.86
CA PRO A 27 12.47 -5.90 6.76
C PRO A 27 12.12 -4.85 5.70
N TYR A 28 11.28 -5.21 4.71
CA TYR A 28 10.96 -4.41 3.55
C TYR A 28 9.51 -3.88 3.52
N TRP A 29 8.69 -4.16 4.55
CA TRP A 29 7.27 -3.77 4.57
C TRP A 29 7.02 -2.29 4.30
N ASN A 30 7.93 -1.43 4.78
CA ASN A 30 7.79 0.04 4.73
C ASN A 30 8.64 0.67 3.61
N VAL A 31 9.34 -0.14 2.82
CA VAL A 31 10.17 0.33 1.71
C VAL A 31 9.29 0.53 0.48
N GLN A 32 9.64 1.48 -0.39
CA GLN A 32 9.05 1.57 -1.72
C GLN A 32 9.62 0.45 -2.59
N ILE A 33 8.86 -0.61 -2.78
CA ILE A 33 9.38 -1.90 -3.25
C ILE A 33 9.18 -2.16 -4.75
N ALA A 34 8.28 -1.44 -5.42
CA ALA A 34 7.93 -1.71 -6.82
C ALA A 34 8.90 -1.06 -7.84
N ASN A 35 9.95 -1.83 -8.18
CA ASN A 35 10.65 -1.94 -9.46
C ASN A 35 11.66 -0.86 -9.93
N PHE A 36 12.95 -1.19 -9.81
CA PHE A 36 14.04 -0.66 -10.64
C PHE A 36 14.28 -1.59 -11.84
N LYS A 37 13.53 -1.43 -12.95
CA LYS A 37 14.04 -1.75 -14.29
C LYS A 37 13.56 -0.76 -15.37
N LYS A 38 14.50 0.10 -15.77
CA LYS A 38 14.70 0.86 -17.02
C LYS A 38 13.53 1.64 -17.67
N SER A 39 12.56 2.10 -16.87
CA SER A 39 11.68 3.20 -17.26
C SER A 39 11.33 4.00 -16.01
N SER A 40 11.70 5.27 -15.98
CA SER A 40 11.60 6.15 -14.81
C SER A 40 10.17 6.56 -14.44
N LYS A 41 9.12 5.89 -14.97
CA LYS A 41 7.73 6.38 -14.89
C LYS A 41 6.74 5.50 -14.13
N GLU A 42 7.11 4.29 -13.70
CA GLU A 42 6.17 3.45 -12.95
C GLU A 42 6.05 3.88 -11.46
N PRO A 43 4.85 3.79 -10.87
CA PRO A 43 4.63 4.15 -9.46
C PRO A 43 5.24 3.12 -8.52
N MET A 44 6.04 3.58 -7.54
CA MET A 44 6.60 2.70 -6.50
C MET A 44 5.70 2.70 -5.28
N PHE A 45 5.29 1.52 -4.81
CA PHE A 45 4.39 1.33 -3.66
C PHE A 45 5.09 0.59 -2.53
N THR A 46 4.59 0.73 -1.30
CA THR A 46 4.95 -0.15 -0.18
C THR A 46 4.23 -1.50 -0.26
N LEU A 47 4.59 -2.47 0.59
CA LEU A 47 3.98 -3.81 0.53
C LEU A 47 2.47 -3.77 0.81
N LEU A 48 2.05 -2.99 1.79
CA LEU A 48 0.63 -2.83 2.10
C LEU A 48 -0.11 -2.19 0.93
N GLN A 49 0.45 -1.15 0.34
CA GLN A 49 -0.16 -0.42 -0.77
C GLN A 49 -0.33 -1.32 -2.00
N MET A 50 0.69 -2.12 -2.35
CA MET A 50 0.59 -3.09 -3.43
C MET A 50 -0.46 -4.17 -3.13
N ALA A 51 -0.50 -4.68 -1.89
CA ALA A 51 -1.51 -5.66 -1.49
C ALA A 51 -2.94 -5.10 -1.59
N ILE A 52 -3.13 -3.81 -1.29
CA ILE A 52 -4.40 -3.10 -1.48
C ILE A 52 -4.75 -2.99 -2.97
N LEU A 53 -3.81 -2.53 -3.80
CA LEU A 53 -4.01 -2.37 -5.26
C LEU A 53 -4.42 -3.69 -5.94
N LEU A 54 -3.79 -4.79 -5.52
CA LEU A 54 -4.04 -6.13 -6.04
C LEU A 54 -5.17 -6.87 -5.32
N ASN A 55 -5.88 -6.21 -4.41
CA ASN A 55 -6.98 -6.79 -3.62
C ASN A 55 -6.59 -8.12 -2.93
N LYS A 56 -5.34 -8.22 -2.45
CA LYS A 56 -4.77 -9.41 -1.78
C LYS A 56 -5.24 -9.47 -0.33
N LYS A 57 -6.50 -9.84 -0.13
CA LYS A 57 -7.20 -9.72 1.16
C LYS A 57 -6.45 -10.32 2.34
N ASP A 58 -5.92 -11.53 2.17
CA ASP A 58 -5.19 -12.23 3.24
C ASP A 58 -3.90 -11.51 3.62
N ILE A 59 -3.22 -10.92 2.62
CA ILE A 59 -1.98 -10.16 2.83
C ILE A 59 -2.28 -8.82 3.50
N VAL A 60 -3.33 -8.11 3.07
CA VAL A 60 -3.78 -6.87 3.71
C VAL A 60 -4.16 -7.11 5.17
N GLY A 61 -5.00 -8.11 5.43
CA GLY A 61 -5.40 -8.49 6.78
C GLY A 61 -4.20 -8.88 7.65
N TYR A 62 -3.28 -9.67 7.08
CA TYR A 62 -2.04 -10.05 7.77
C TYR A 62 -1.18 -8.84 8.13
N LEU A 63 -0.91 -7.93 7.19
CA LEU A 63 -0.06 -6.75 7.42
C LEU A 63 -0.70 -5.80 8.44
N LEU A 64 -1.99 -5.47 8.25
CA LEU A 64 -2.75 -4.62 9.17
C LEU A 64 -2.92 -5.25 10.57
N ALA A 65 -2.61 -6.53 10.76
CA ALA A 65 -2.59 -7.20 12.06
C ALA A 65 -1.21 -7.16 12.76
N ARG A 66 -0.13 -6.71 12.11
CA ARG A 66 1.23 -6.82 12.65
C ARG A 66 1.81 -5.50 13.15
N ARG A 67 2.69 -5.58 14.15
CA ARG A 67 3.49 -4.44 14.63
C ARG A 67 4.69 -4.23 13.71
N GLY A 68 5.16 -2.98 13.61
CA GLY A 68 6.31 -2.59 12.79
C GLY A 68 5.98 -2.23 11.34
N LEU A 69 4.73 -2.42 10.91
CA LEU A 69 4.22 -1.81 9.69
C LEU A 69 3.99 -0.31 9.95
N ASP A 70 4.59 0.52 9.12
CA ASP A 70 4.30 1.94 9.05
C ASP A 70 3.10 2.15 8.13
N ILE A 71 1.96 2.49 8.74
CA ILE A 71 0.68 2.66 8.03
C ILE A 71 0.66 3.90 7.13
N ASN A 72 1.50 4.90 7.44
CA ASN A 72 1.58 6.18 6.76
C ASN A 72 2.77 6.27 5.79
N ALA A 73 3.49 5.16 5.59
CA ALA A 73 4.57 5.09 4.63
C ALA A 73 4.08 5.53 3.24
N LEU A 74 4.91 6.33 2.57
CA LEU A 74 4.55 7.00 1.32
C LEU A 74 5.00 6.19 0.11
N SER A 75 4.12 6.12 -0.89
CA SER A 75 4.47 5.69 -2.24
C SER A 75 5.39 6.73 -2.91
N ARG A 76 5.89 6.44 -4.11
CA ARG A 76 6.66 7.39 -4.93
C ARG A 76 5.88 8.68 -5.22
N ASN A 77 4.56 8.57 -5.34
CA ASN A 77 3.70 9.71 -5.66
C ASN A 77 3.17 10.38 -4.38
N ASN A 78 3.87 10.22 -3.26
CA ASN A 78 3.48 10.72 -1.94
C ASN A 78 2.11 10.22 -1.45
N GLN A 79 1.66 9.04 -1.90
CA GLN A 79 0.38 8.48 -1.48
C GLN A 79 0.52 7.61 -0.23
N THR A 80 -0.42 7.75 0.71
CA THR A 80 -0.56 6.84 1.87
C THR A 80 -1.40 5.61 1.50
N ALA A 81 -1.38 4.58 2.36
CA ALA A 81 -2.27 3.42 2.19
C ALA A 81 -3.76 3.80 2.22
N LEU A 82 -4.13 4.81 3.01
CA LEU A 82 -5.51 5.30 3.10
C LEU A 82 -5.99 5.96 1.80
N MET A 83 -5.14 6.77 1.16
CA MET A 83 -5.44 7.36 -0.15
C MET A 83 -5.71 6.30 -1.20
N ILE A 84 -4.85 5.27 -1.27
CA ILE A 84 -5.00 4.17 -2.23
C ILE A 84 -6.26 3.35 -1.93
N ALA A 85 -6.54 3.09 -0.65
CA ALA A 85 -7.77 2.39 -0.24
C ALA A 85 -9.03 3.13 -0.71
N CYS A 86 -9.08 4.47 -0.54
CA CYS A 86 -10.20 5.28 -1.02
C CYS A 86 -10.30 5.31 -2.56
N ASP A 87 -9.17 5.47 -3.26
CA ASP A 87 -9.14 5.44 -4.73
C ASP A 87 -9.66 4.10 -5.30
N LYS A 88 -9.26 2.99 -4.67
CA LYS A 88 -9.60 1.63 -5.12
C LYS A 88 -10.96 1.12 -4.64
N LYS A 89 -11.73 1.91 -3.88
CA LYS A 89 -13.04 1.52 -3.33
C LYS A 89 -13.00 0.16 -2.59
N VAL A 90 -11.97 -0.03 -1.77
CA VAL A 90 -11.83 -1.26 -0.99
C VAL A 90 -12.91 -1.36 0.09
N PRO A 91 -13.16 -2.55 0.66
CA PRO A 91 -14.15 -2.72 1.73
C PRO A 91 -13.91 -1.75 2.90
N LEU A 92 -14.99 -1.25 3.51
CA LEU A 92 -14.93 -0.32 4.64
C LEU A 92 -14.09 -0.87 5.81
N ASP A 93 -14.14 -2.17 6.06
CA ASP A 93 -13.35 -2.83 7.10
C ASP A 93 -11.84 -2.57 6.96
N TRP A 94 -11.33 -2.42 5.73
CA TRP A 94 -9.92 -2.09 5.50
C TRP A 94 -9.62 -0.65 5.83
N ILE A 95 -10.50 0.27 5.41
CA ILE A 95 -10.39 1.69 5.73
C ILE A 95 -10.42 1.87 7.26
N GLU A 96 -11.37 1.23 7.94
CA GLU A 96 -11.43 1.23 9.40
C GLU A 96 -10.17 0.65 10.04
N ALA A 97 -9.65 -0.47 9.53
CA ALA A 97 -8.43 -1.08 10.07
C ALA A 97 -7.20 -0.19 9.87
N ILE A 98 -7.08 0.49 8.73
CA ILE A 98 -6.04 1.49 8.45
C ILE A 98 -6.16 2.66 9.44
N LEU A 99 -7.36 3.20 9.65
CA LEU A 99 -7.60 4.29 10.61
C LEU A 99 -7.32 3.87 12.05
N LYS A 100 -7.80 2.70 12.49
CA LYS A 100 -7.51 2.11 13.82
C LYS A 100 -6.02 1.92 14.07
N ARG A 101 -5.21 1.82 13.00
CA ARG A 101 -3.75 1.69 13.04
C ARG A 101 -3.00 3.02 13.03
N GLY A 102 -3.69 4.16 13.07
CA GLY A 102 -3.08 5.49 13.02
C GLY A 102 -2.95 6.06 11.61
N GLY A 103 -3.69 5.53 10.63
CA GLY A 103 -3.72 6.06 9.26
C GLY A 103 -4.31 7.48 9.18
N ASP A 104 -5.04 7.90 10.20
CA ASP A 104 -5.56 9.27 10.37
C ASP A 104 -4.45 10.31 10.62
N LEU A 105 -3.29 9.91 11.14
CA LEU A 105 -2.15 10.81 11.32
C LEU A 105 -1.64 11.37 9.98
N GLY A 106 -1.82 10.62 8.90
CA GLY A 106 -1.47 11.03 7.54
C GLY A 106 -2.64 11.63 6.73
N ILE A 107 -3.80 11.91 7.35
CA ILE A 107 -5.04 12.28 6.63
C ILE A 107 -4.90 13.55 5.78
N ASN A 108 -4.08 14.49 6.24
CA ASN A 108 -3.83 15.79 5.59
C ASN A 108 -2.57 15.81 4.71
N ILE A 109 -1.86 14.68 4.59
CA ILE A 109 -0.78 14.56 3.61
C ILE A 109 -1.40 14.78 2.22
N LYS A 110 -0.66 15.45 1.35
CA LYS A 110 -1.04 15.62 -0.04
C LYS A 110 -0.14 14.75 -0.91
N ASP A 111 -0.75 14.06 -1.87
CA ASP A 111 -0.01 13.37 -2.91
C ASP A 111 0.53 14.36 -3.96
N ASP A 112 1.24 13.85 -4.96
CA ASP A 112 1.83 14.67 -6.03
C ASP A 112 0.79 15.44 -6.88
N TYR A 113 -0.50 15.12 -6.74
CA TYR A 113 -1.61 15.82 -7.37
C TYR A 113 -2.27 16.84 -6.43
N GLU A 114 -1.63 17.16 -5.31
CA GLU A 114 -2.15 18.02 -4.24
C GLU A 114 -3.43 17.47 -3.56
N GLN A 115 -3.69 16.16 -3.67
CA GLN A 115 -4.90 15.52 -3.15
C GLN A 115 -4.64 14.86 -1.79
N THR A 116 -5.54 15.10 -0.84
CA THR A 116 -5.58 14.43 0.45
C THR A 116 -6.29 13.08 0.37
N ALA A 117 -6.26 12.30 1.47
CA ALA A 117 -7.08 11.09 1.58
C ALA A 117 -8.57 11.40 1.36
N LEU A 118 -9.09 12.49 1.94
CA LEU A 118 -10.49 12.88 1.78
C LEU A 118 -10.83 13.21 0.33
N ASP A 119 -9.93 13.90 -0.38
CA ASP A 119 -10.11 14.19 -1.82
C ASP A 119 -10.28 12.88 -2.60
N LYS A 120 -9.40 11.89 -2.38
CA LYS A 120 -9.47 10.58 -3.04
C LYS A 120 -10.79 9.85 -2.75
N CYS A 121 -11.33 9.95 -1.53
CA CYS A 121 -12.62 9.35 -1.21
C CYS A 121 -13.80 10.07 -1.91
N ASN A 122 -13.70 11.39 -2.12
CA ASN A 122 -14.76 12.24 -2.67
C ASN A 122 -14.82 12.28 -4.21
N PHE A 123 -13.69 12.15 -4.93
CA PHE A 123 -13.71 12.16 -6.41
C PHE A 123 -14.60 11.06 -6.99
N ASN A 124 -14.81 9.99 -6.23
CA ASN A 124 -15.57 8.82 -6.66
C ASN A 124 -17.03 8.77 -6.17
N SER A 125 -17.50 9.76 -5.39
CA SER A 125 -18.91 9.89 -4.96
C SER A 125 -19.77 10.72 -5.91
N LYS A 126 -19.17 11.45 -6.87
CA LYS A 126 -19.89 12.18 -7.93
C LYS A 126 -20.37 11.30 -9.10
N GLY A 127 -20.55 9.99 -8.86
CA GLY A 127 -20.89 9.00 -9.88
C GLY A 127 -22.04 8.07 -9.50
N ILE A 128 -23.01 8.57 -8.72
CA ILE A 128 -24.30 7.93 -8.45
C ILE A 128 -25.41 8.95 -8.62
#